data_AF-A0A328WNX0-F1
#
_entry.id   AF-A0A328WNX0-F1
#
_cell.length_a   1.000
_cell.length_b   1.000
_cell.length_c   1.000
_cell.angle_alpha   90.00
_cell.angle_beta   90.00
_cell.angle_gamma   90.00
#
_symmetry.space_group_name_H-M   'P 1'
#
loop_
_entity.id
_entity.type
_entity.pdbx_description
1 polymer ?
#
loop_
_entity_poly.entity_id
_entity_poly.type
_entity_poly.pdbx_seq_one_letter_code
_entity_poly.pdbx_strand_id
1 'polypeptide(L)' 'MKKIIGLFLVFVSGLIFAQKPSGIPSDTGKVDLSETSDVVLYIVIPAVVVILYFIWKKQKKNGSE' A
#
# COMPACT_ATOMS: atom_id res chain seq x y z
N MET A 1 -18.39 -12.17 -8.70
CA MET A 1 -16.98 -11.74 -8.88
C MET A 1 -16.87 -10.32 -9.45
N LYS A 2 -17.47 -10.02 -10.61
CA LYS A 2 -17.40 -8.68 -11.25
C LYS A 2 -17.86 -7.50 -10.35
N LYS A 3 -18.86 -7.71 -9.48
CA LYS A 3 -19.35 -6.70 -8.51
C LYS A 3 -18.34 -6.36 -7.40
N ILE A 4 -17.52 -7.33 -7.00
CA ILE A 4 -16.48 -7.16 -5.98
C ILE A 4 -15.30 -6.38 -6.57
N ILE A 5 -14.93 -6.66 -7.83
CA ILE A 5 -13.94 -5.87 -8.58
C ILE A 5 -14.40 -4.41 -8.73
N GLY A 6 -15.68 -4.18 -9.05
CA GLY A 6 -16.24 -2.83 -9.15
C GLY A 6 -16.18 -2.05 -7.83
N LEU A 7 -16.52 -2.71 -6.72
CA LEU A 7 -16.45 -2.10 -5.38
C LEU A 7 -15.02 -1.80 -4.94
N PHE A 8 -14.07 -2.67 -5.31
CA PHE A 8 -12.65 -2.48 -5.06
C PHE A 8 -12.07 -1.30 -5.85
N LEU A 9 -12.46 -1.14 -7.12
CA LEU A 9 -12.05 -0.01 -7.97
C LEU A 9 -12.56 1.34 -7.45
N VAL A 10 -13.79 1.39 -6.94
CA VAL A 10 -14.35 2.61 -6.31
C VAL A 10 -13.61 2.96 -5.01
N PHE A 11 -13.24 1.95 -4.22
CA PHE A 11 -12.47 2.13 -2.99
C PHE A 11 -11.05 2.65 -3.26
N VAL A 12 -10.36 2.14 -4.28
CA VAL A 12 -9.00 2.57 -4.66
C VAL A 12 -8.98 4.02 -5.18
N SER A 13 -10.01 4.47 -5.89
CA SER A 13 -10.09 5.84 -6.40
C SER A 13 -10.16 6.90 -5.28
N GLY A 14 -10.82 6.56 -4.16
CA GLY A 14 -10.89 7.43 -2.97
C GLY A 14 -9.54 7.64 -2.26
N LEU A 15 -8.58 6.74 -2.45
CA LEU A 15 -7.23 6.84 -1.87
C LEU A 15 -6.33 7.82 -2.63
N ILE A 16 -6.70 8.21 -3.86
CA ILE A 16 -5.95 9.19 -4.67
C ILE A 16 -6.21 10.62 -4.19
N PHE A 17 -7.39 10.91 -3.63
CA PHE A 17 -7.74 12.22 -3.06
C PHE A 17 -7.14 12.48 -1.66
N ALA A 18 -6.48 11.49 -1.05
CA ALA A 18 -5.65 11.67 0.14
C ALA A 18 -4.23 12.18 -0.20
N GLN A 19 -3.91 12.41 -1.49
CA GLN A 19 -2.60 12.85 -1.91
C GLN A 19 -2.42 14.37 -1.77
N LYS A 20 -1.65 14.72 -0.72
CA LYS A 20 -0.84 15.93 -0.53
C LYS A 20 -1.62 17.26 -0.33
N PRO A 21 -1.56 17.86 0.88
CA PRO A 21 -2.13 19.19 1.14
C PRO A 21 -1.44 20.29 0.31
N SER A 22 -2.22 21.23 -0.24
CA SER A 22 -1.70 22.39 -0.96
C SER A 22 -1.33 23.51 0.03
N GLY A 23 -0.13 24.07 -0.11
CA GLY A 23 0.33 25.25 0.65
C GLY A 23 1.48 25.02 1.65
N ILE A 24 2.10 23.84 1.69
CA ILE A 24 3.22 23.52 2.60
C ILE A 24 4.51 23.35 1.76
N PRO A 25 5.67 23.91 2.16
CA PRO A 25 6.91 23.78 1.39
C PRO A 25 7.24 22.31 1.10
N SER A 26 7.53 21.99 -0.15
CA SER A 26 7.93 20.64 -0.56
C SER A 26 9.44 20.48 -0.47
N ASP A 27 9.85 19.35 0.12
CA ASP A 27 11.12 18.62 -0.04
C ASP A 27 12.41 19.19 0.58
N THR A 28 12.59 19.01 1.91
CA THR A 28 13.90 18.67 2.54
C THR A 28 13.82 18.02 3.94
N GLY A 29 12.65 17.50 4.35
CA GLY A 29 12.54 16.81 5.64
C GLY A 29 13.23 15.45 5.60
N LYS A 30 14.18 15.21 6.49
CA LYS A 30 14.66 13.86 6.79
C LYS A 30 13.45 12.95 7.04
N VAL A 31 13.44 11.73 6.50
CA VAL A 31 12.42 10.73 6.84
C VAL A 31 12.32 10.63 8.36
N ASP A 32 11.15 10.98 8.89
CA ASP A 32 10.90 11.00 10.32
C ASP A 32 10.13 9.74 10.71
N LEU A 33 10.81 8.77 11.29
CA LEU A 33 10.19 7.53 11.74
C LEU A 33 9.30 7.71 12.98
N SER A 34 9.19 8.93 13.51
CA SER A 34 8.20 9.30 14.52
C SER A 34 6.85 9.64 13.88
N GLU A 35 6.84 10.05 12.61
CA GLU A 35 5.63 10.36 11.85
C GLU A 35 4.98 9.07 11.34
N THR A 36 3.69 8.91 11.63
CA THR A 36 2.96 7.69 11.27
C THR A 36 2.93 7.48 9.75
N SER A 37 2.81 8.56 8.98
CA SER A 37 2.79 8.51 7.52
C SER A 37 4.09 7.95 6.95
N ASP A 38 5.23 8.41 7.45
CA ASP A 38 6.56 7.99 7.00
C ASP A 38 6.81 6.52 7.36
N VAL A 39 6.46 6.10 8.58
CA VAL A 39 6.55 4.69 8.98
C VAL A 39 5.69 3.79 8.09
N VAL A 40 4.45 4.21 7.79
CA VAL A 40 3.56 3.42 6.96
C VAL A 40 4.11 3.30 5.53
N LEU A 41 4.55 4.41 4.93
CA LEU A 41 5.04 4.44 3.55
C LEU A 41 6.37 3.71 3.37
N TYR A 42 7.33 3.94 4.27
CA TYR A 42 8.69 3.45 4.12
C TYR A 42 8.97 2.10 4.80
N ILE A 43 8.11 1.65 5.73
CA ILE A 43 8.31 0.38 6.45
C ILE A 43 7.12 -0.57 6.22
N VAL A 44 5.90 -0.14 6.54
CA VAL A 44 4.74 -1.05 6.57
C VAL A 44 4.39 -1.54 5.17
N ILE A 45 4.29 -0.65 4.18
CA ILE A 45 3.97 -1.04 2.80
C ILE A 45 5.00 -2.04 2.24
N PRO A 46 6.33 -1.78 2.29
CA PRO A 46 7.34 -2.76 1.87
C PRO A 46 7.23 -4.10 2.59
N ALA A 47 7.02 -4.11 3.91
CA ALA A 47 6.87 -5.33 4.69
C ALA A 47 5.65 -6.15 4.26
N VAL A 48 4.51 -5.50 4.03
CA VAL A 48 3.28 -6.15 3.55
C VAL A 48 3.50 -6.77 2.17
N VAL A 49 4.18 -6.07 1.25
CA VAL A 49 4.51 -6.61 -0.08
C VAL A 49 5.35 -7.89 0.03
N VAL A 50 6.35 -7.90 0.92
CA VAL A 50 7.19 -9.08 1.16
C VAL A 50 6.36 -10.24 1.73
N ILE A 51 5.50 -9.98 2.72
CA ILE A 51 4.64 -11.01 3.32
C ILE A 51 3.70 -11.60 2.27
N LEU A 52 3.04 -10.74 1.48
CA LEU A 52 2.14 -11.17 0.41
C LEU A 52 2.87 -11.99 -0.65
N TYR A 53 4.11 -11.61 -1.00
CA TYR A 53 4.94 -12.40 -1.91
C TYR A 53 5.19 -13.82 -1.39
N PHE A 54 5.50 -13.97 -0.09
CA PHE A 54 5.70 -15.30 0.50
C PHE A 54 4.42 -16.14 0.55
N ILE A 55 3.28 -15.51 0.85
CA ILE A 55 1.97 -16.18 0.84
C ILE A 55 1.66 -16.67 -0.58
N TRP A 56 1.83 -15.82 -1.59
CA TRP A 56 1.61 -16.17 -3.00
C TRP A 56 2.55 -17.30 -3.46
N LYS A 57 3.84 -17.22 -3.09
CA LYS A 57 4.83 -18.26 -3.40
C LYS A 57 4.44 -19.61 -2.80
N LYS A 58 3.90 -19.62 -1.57
CA LYS A 58 3.45 -20.85 -0.91
C LYS A 58 2.22 -21.45 -1.59
N GLN A 59 1.26 -20.62 -2.01
CA GLN A 59 0.06 -21.10 -2.71
C GLN A 59 0.38 -21.72 -4.08
N LYS A 60 1.37 -21.19 -4.82
CA LYS A 60 1.78 -21.76 -6.13
C LYS A 60 2.40 -23.16 -6.02
N LYS A 61 2.94 -23.54 -4.85
CA LYS A 61 3.51 -24.88 -4.62
C LYS A 61 2.46 -25.96 -4.35
N ASN A 62 1.26 -25.57 -3.93
CA ASN A 62 0.19 -26.49 -3.53
C ASN A 62 -0.93 -26.61 -4.58
N GLY A 63 -0.79 -25.96 -5.74
CA GLY A 63 -1.76 -25.97 -6.85
C GLY A 63 -1.29 -26.79 -8.06
N SER A 64 -0.27 -27.61 -7.89
CA SER A 64 0.24 -28.55 -8.90
C SER A 64 0.15 -29.96 -8.35
N GLU A 65 -1.07 -30.42 -8.11
CA GLU A 65 -1.46 -31.82 -7.96
C GLU A 65 -2.66 -32.08 -8.88
#